data_AF-A0A4Y8MHT6-F1
#
_entry.id   AF-A0A4Y8MHT6-F1
#
_cell.length_a   1.000
_cell.length_b   1.000
_cell.length_c   1.000
_cell.angle_alpha   90.00
_cell.angle_beta   90.00
_cell.angle_gamma   90.00
#
_symmetry.space_group_name_H-M   'P 1'
#
loop_
_entity.id
_entity.type
_entity.pdbx_description
1 polymer ?
#
loop_
_entity_poly.entity_id
_entity_poly.type
_entity_poly.pdbx_seq_one_letter_code
_entity_poly.pdbx_strand_id
1 'polypeptide(L)' 'MLIPTKFTRLEESTIFKMKCILAEKMENESVLDAYFRTQSSFSDASEFLHAMDILFVLDIIDVDGESEVIRYA' A
#
# COMPACT_ATOMS: atom_id res chain seq x y z
N MET A 1 -5.59 -7.43 8.42
CA MET A 1 -4.83 -8.56 9.02
C MET A 1 -3.52 -8.68 8.25
N LEU A 2 -2.36 -8.55 8.89
CA LEU A 2 -1.08 -8.36 8.18
C LEU A 2 -0.75 -9.52 7.22
N ILE A 3 -0.72 -10.73 7.76
CA ILE A 3 -0.42 -11.99 7.05
C ILE A 3 -1.64 -12.90 7.11
N PRO A 4 -1.83 -13.80 6.11
CA PRO A 4 -2.91 -14.77 6.17
C PRO A 4 -2.71 -15.75 7.32
N THR A 5 -3.82 -16.32 7.79
CA THR A 5 -3.84 -17.31 8.86
C THR A 5 -4.77 -18.46 8.48
N LYS A 6 -4.90 -19.48 9.33
CA LYS A 6 -5.92 -20.53 9.14
C LYS A 6 -7.36 -20.00 9.09
N PHE A 7 -7.59 -18.76 9.51
CA PHE A 7 -8.90 -18.11 9.56
C PHE A 7 -9.07 -16.98 8.54
N THR A 8 -8.01 -16.60 7.83
CA THR A 8 -8.04 -15.48 6.88
C THR A 8 -7.35 -15.88 5.59
N ARG A 9 -8.04 -15.68 4.47
CA ARG A 9 -7.49 -16.01 3.15
C ARG A 9 -6.34 -15.08 2.79
N LEU A 10 -5.52 -15.52 1.83
CA LEU A 10 -4.42 -14.69 1.33
C LEU A 10 -4.96 -13.37 0.79
N GLU A 11 -6.07 -13.39 0.06
CA GLU A 11 -6.67 -12.21 -0.56
C GLU A 11 -7.17 -11.16 0.45
N GLU A 12 -7.47 -11.60 1.68
CA GLU A 12 -7.93 -10.76 2.78
C GLU A 12 -6.77 -10.15 3.57
N SER A 13 -5.54 -10.65 3.37
CA SER A 13 -4.37 -10.19 4.10
C SER A 13 -3.79 -8.90 3.52
N THR A 14 -3.28 -8.04 4.41
CA THR A 14 -2.67 -6.76 4.05
C THR A 14 -1.48 -6.96 3.12
N ILE A 15 -0.65 -7.99 3.35
CA ILE A 15 0.49 -8.31 2.49
C ILE A 15 0.06 -8.62 1.05
N PHE A 16 -1.09 -9.26 0.84
CA PHE A 16 -1.58 -9.50 -0.52
C PHE A 16 -2.17 -8.24 -1.14
N LYS A 17 -2.91 -7.45 -0.35
CA LYS A 17 -3.52 -6.19 -0.79
C LYS A 17 -2.48 -5.12 -1.19
N MET A 18 -1.23 -5.22 -0.74
CA MET A 18 -0.14 -4.34 -1.20
C MET A 18 -0.01 -4.30 -2.73
N LYS A 19 -0.34 -5.41 -3.41
CA LYS A 19 -0.33 -5.46 -4.88
C LYS A 19 -1.25 -4.41 -5.52
N CYS A 20 -2.33 -3.99 -4.85
CA CYS A 20 -3.26 -2.98 -5.36
C CYS A 20 -2.59 -1.60 -5.44
N ILE A 21 -1.67 -1.30 -4.51
CA ILE A 21 -0.86 -0.08 -4.54
C ILE A 21 0.04 -0.08 -5.78
N LEU A 22 0.61 -1.24 -6.11
CA LEU A 22 1.57 -1.41 -7.21
C LEU A 22 0.95 -1.59 -8.61
N ALA A 23 -0.23 -2.23 -8.70
CA ALA A 23 -0.82 -2.64 -9.98
C ALA A 23 -1.26 -1.47 -10.88
N GLU A 24 -1.63 -0.34 -10.28
CA GLU A 24 -2.13 0.85 -10.97
C GLU A 24 -1.36 2.10 -10.51
N LYS A 25 -0.08 1.94 -10.19
CA LYS A 25 0.78 3.06 -9.78
C LYS A 25 0.83 4.12 -10.88
N MET A 26 0.70 5.39 -10.49
CA MET A 26 0.87 6.54 -11.37
C MET A 26 2.23 7.21 -11.09
N GLU A 27 2.82 7.80 -12.13
CA GLU A 27 4.02 8.63 -11.94
C GLU A 27 3.68 9.88 -11.13
N ASN A 28 4.55 10.19 -10.17
CA ASN A 28 4.41 11.34 -9.27
C ASN A 28 3.12 11.36 -8.44
N GLU A 29 2.53 10.20 -8.12
CA GLU A 29 1.37 10.16 -7.22
C GLU A 29 1.75 10.47 -5.78
N SER A 30 0.92 11.26 -5.08
CA SER A 30 1.06 11.46 -3.64
C SER A 30 0.53 10.28 -2.84
N VAL A 31 0.89 10.20 -1.56
CA VAL A 31 0.30 9.22 -0.63
C VAL A 31 -1.22 9.31 -0.57
N LEU A 32 -1.79 10.52 -0.64
CA LEU A 32 -3.23 10.73 -0.65
C LEU A 32 -3.88 10.23 -1.95
N ASP A 33 -3.24 10.46 -3.09
CA ASP A 33 -3.73 9.97 -4.39
C ASP A 33 -3.75 8.44 -4.42
N ALA A 34 -2.67 7.81 -3.95
CA ALA A 34 -2.56 6.37 -3.79
C ALA A 34 -3.65 5.81 -2.87
N TYR A 35 -3.93 6.50 -1.76
CA TYR A 35 -5.00 6.12 -0.84
C TYR A 35 -6.37 6.21 -1.51
N PHE A 36 -6.74 7.34 -2.11
CA PHE A 36 -8.05 7.49 -2.75
C PHE A 36 -8.28 6.51 -3.90
N ARG A 37 -7.22 6.18 -4.65
CA ARG A 37 -7.25 5.17 -5.71
C ARG A 37 -7.50 3.76 -5.16
N THR A 38 -6.85 3.42 -4.05
CA THR A 38 -6.83 2.03 -3.54
C THR A 38 -7.73 1.77 -2.35
N GLN A 39 -8.39 2.79 -1.79
CA GLN A 39 -9.20 2.71 -0.56
C GLN A 39 -10.26 1.60 -0.58
N SER A 40 -10.81 1.23 -1.75
CA SER A 40 -11.80 0.15 -1.86
C SER A 40 -11.24 -1.25 -1.57
N SER A 41 -9.92 -1.40 -1.64
CA SER A 41 -9.21 -2.66 -1.36
C SER A 41 -8.84 -2.82 0.12
N PHE A 42 -8.88 -1.73 0.89
CA PHE A 42 -8.47 -1.69 2.30
C PHE A 42 -9.68 -1.53 3.21
N SER A 43 -9.59 -2.07 4.42
CA SER A 43 -10.64 -1.95 5.44
C SER A 43 -10.70 -0.55 6.04
N ASP A 44 -9.54 0.08 6.20
CA ASP A 44 -9.40 1.44 6.74
C ASP A 44 -8.04 2.05 6.32
N ALA A 45 -7.84 3.33 6.66
CA ALA A 45 -6.60 4.05 6.39
C ALA A 45 -5.39 3.45 7.11
N SER A 46 -5.57 2.83 8.28
CA SER A 46 -4.47 2.20 9.03
C SER A 46 -3.96 0.96 8.29
N GLU A 47 -4.84 0.15 7.71
CA GLU A 47 -4.45 -1.00 6.89
C GLU A 47 -3.66 -0.57 5.65
N PHE A 48 -4.08 0.52 4.99
CA PHE A 48 -3.34 1.10 3.87
C PHE A 48 -1.94 1.60 4.30
N LEU A 49 -1.84 2.34 5.40
CA LEU A 49 -0.56 2.83 5.90
C LEU A 49 0.38 1.68 6.26
N HIS A 50 -0.11 0.61 6.88
CA HIS A 50 0.69 -0.59 7.12
C HIS A 50 1.19 -1.25 5.84
N ALA A 51 0.37 -1.29 4.79
CA ALA A 51 0.82 -1.78 3.48
C ALA A 51 1.92 -0.89 2.89
N MET A 52 1.79 0.43 2.99
CA MET A 52 2.81 1.40 2.57
C MET A 52 4.12 1.23 3.35
N ASP A 53 4.06 1.12 4.67
CA ASP A 53 5.24 0.95 5.53
C ASP A 53 6.01 -0.33 5.16
N ILE A 54 5.29 -1.43 4.89
CA ILE A 54 5.93 -2.68 4.44
C ILE A 54 6.60 -2.48 3.08
N LEU A 55 5.92 -1.86 2.12
CA LEU A 55 6.49 -1.60 0.80
C LEU A 55 7.74 -0.71 0.89
N PHE A 56 7.74 0.28 1.79
CA PHE A 56 8.88 1.16 2.04
C PHE A 56 10.06 0.38 2.65
N VAL A 57 9.81 -0.42 3.69
CA VAL A 57 10.84 -1.27 4.32
C VAL A 57 11.42 -2.32 3.36
N LEU A 58 10.67 -2.71 2.33
CA LEU A 58 11.11 -3.63 1.28
C LEU A 58 11.85 -2.93 0.12
N ASP A 59 12.10 -1.62 0.21
CA ASP A 59 12.68 -0.80 -0.85
C ASP A 59 11.90 -0.85 -2.18
N ILE A 60 10.59 -1.17 -2.14
CA ILE A 60 9.72 -1.21 -3.33
C ILE A 60 9.18 0.20 -3.64
N ILE A 61 8.98 1.00 -2.60
CA ILE A 61 8.59 2.40 -2.72
C ILE A 61 9.51 3.26 -1.85
N ASP A 62 9.69 4.50 -2.27
CA ASP A 62 10.30 5.57 -1.49
C ASP A 62 9.30 6.72 -1.43
N VAL A 63 9.19 7.38 -0.28
CA VAL A 63 8.28 8.50 -0.08
C VAL A 63 9.12 9.73 0.20
N ASP A 64 9.09 10.67 -0.72
CA ASP A 64 9.83 11.92 -0.58
C ASP A 64 9.18 12.76 0.53
N GLY A 65 9.89 12.96 1.64
CA GLY A 65 9.36 13.61 2.84
C GLY A 65 9.06 15.12 2.68
N GLU A 66 9.51 15.76 1.59
CA GLU A 66 9.19 17.16 1.31
C GLU A 66 8.02 17.30 0.35
N SER A 67 7.92 16.42 -0.65
CA SER A 67 6.90 16.48 -1.70
C SER A 67 5.71 15.53 -1.48
N GLU A 68 5.80 14.60 -0.53
CA GLU A 68 4.83 13.52 -0.27
C GLU A 68 4.57 12.61 -1.49
N VAL A 69 5.46 12.68 -2.49
CA VAL A 69 5.38 11.92 -3.73
C VAL A 69 5.98 10.54 -3.52
N ILE A 70 5.27 9.52 -4.01
CA ILE A 70 5.73 8.13 -4.03
C ILE A 70 6.60 7.91 -5.26
N ARG A 71 7.82 7.42 -5.03
CA ARG A 71 8.70 6.85 -6.05
C ARG A 71 8.60 5.35 -5.97
N TYR A 72 8.36 4.71 -7.11
CA TYR A 72 8.34 3.25 -7.20
C TYR A 72 9.66 2.76 -7.77
N ALA A 73 10.25 1.74 -7.13
CA ALA A 73 11.38 1.01 -7.68
C ALA A 73 11.01 0.19 -8.93
#